data_AF-A0A2V9GKL2-F1
#
_entry.id   AF-A0A2V9GKL2-F1
#
_cell.length_a   1.000
_cell.length_b   1.000
_cell.length_c   1.000
_cell.angle_alpha   90.00
_cell.angle_beta   90.00
_cell.angle_gamma   90.00
#
_symmetry.space_group_name_H-M   'P 1'
#
loop_
_entity.id
_entity.type
_entity.pdbx_description
1 polymer ?
#
loop_
_entity_poly.entity_id
_entity_poly.type
_entity_poly.pdbx_seq_one_letter_code
_entity_poly.pdbx_strand_id
1 'polypeptide(L)'
;MSGLSLRFGVSENPVAGFLLRVFNPAKTVADGFKFRNKIGLDVATQALKESRRLKKASMDELWAAAKVCRVANVMGPYLESL
;
A
#
# COMPACT_ATOMS: atom_id res chain seq x y z
N MET A 1 0.33 -0.05 14.27
CA MET A 1 1.39 -0.28 13.26
C MET A 1 2.65 -0.71 13.98
N SER A 2 3.46 -1.61 13.43
CA SER A 2 4.77 -1.98 14.01
C SER A 2 5.89 -1.09 13.46
N GLY A 3 7.03 -1.04 14.15
CA GLY A 3 8.19 -0.25 13.71
C GLY A 3 8.67 -0.60 12.29
N LEU A 4 8.69 -1.89 11.94
CA LEU A 4 9.01 -2.35 10.58
C LEU A 4 8.01 -1.83 9.54
N SER A 5 6.71 -1.87 9.85
CA SER A 5 5.69 -1.35 8.93
C SER A 5 5.76 0.17 8.74
N LEU A 6 6.32 0.93 9.68
CA LEU A 6 6.45 2.39 9.55
C LEU A 6 7.69 2.79 8.74
N ARG A 7 8.66 1.89 8.57
CA ARG A 7 9.88 2.14 7.79
C ARG A 7 9.78 1.61 6.37
N PHE A 8 9.02 0.53 6.18
CA PHE A 8 8.83 -0.06 4.86
C PHE A 8 8.14 0.89 3.89
N GLY A 9 8.68 0.99 2.68
CA GLY A 9 8.10 1.77 1.60
C GLY A 9 8.11 3.28 1.85
N VAL A 10 8.91 3.80 2.79
CA VAL A 10 9.11 5.24 2.93
C VAL A 10 10.01 5.73 1.79
N SER A 11 9.57 6.78 1.11
CA SER A 11 10.29 7.47 0.05
C SER A 11 10.37 8.95 0.40
N GLU A 12 11.53 9.55 0.14
CA GLU A 12 11.75 10.98 0.29
C GLU A 12 11.47 11.69 -1.04
N ASN A 13 10.54 12.63 -1.02
CA ASN A 13 10.17 13.43 -2.19
C ASN A 13 10.43 14.90 -1.91
N PRO A 14 11.30 15.56 -2.69
CA PRO A 14 11.49 17.00 -2.60
C PRO A 14 10.26 17.74 -3.14
N VAL A 15 9.64 18.56 -2.29
CA VAL A 15 8.46 19.38 -2.64
C VAL A 15 8.65 20.77 -2.03
N ALA A 16 8.58 21.80 -2.88
CA ALA A 16 8.67 23.20 -2.47
C ALA A 16 9.89 23.54 -1.58
N GLY A 17 11.05 22.92 -1.86
CA GLY A 17 12.29 23.12 -1.07
C GLY A 17 12.39 22.28 0.20
N PHE A 18 11.40 21.44 0.51
CA PHE A 18 11.40 20.54 1.66
C PHE A 18 11.48 19.07 1.23
N LEU A 19 12.14 18.23 2.03
CA LEU A 19 12.12 16.77 1.86
C LEU A 19 10.95 16.18 2.65
N LEU A 20 9.95 15.68 1.93
CA LEU A 20 8.80 15.00 2.53
C LEU A 20 8.98 13.50 2.49
N ARG A 21 8.83 12.85 3.64
CA ARG A 21 8.74 11.39 3.73
C ARG A 21 7.31 10.96 3.49
N VAL A 22 7.09 10.20 2.43
CA VAL A 22 5.78 9.64 2.08
C VAL A 22 5.87 8.13 1.92
N PHE A 23 4.76 7.43 2.07
CA PHE A 23 4.70 6.02 1.74
C PHE A 23 4.54 5.82 0.24
N ASN A 24 5.23 4.82 -0.30
CA ASN A 24 5.13 4.43 -1.68
C ASN A 24 3.73 3.85 -1.97
N PRO A 25 3.36 3.71 -3.26
CA PRO A 25 2.02 3.25 -3.63
C PRO A 25 1.68 1.86 -3.06
N ALA A 26 2.61 0.90 -3.11
CA ALA A 26 2.37 -0.44 -2.58
C ALA A 26 2.06 -0.44 -1.08
N LYS A 27 2.83 0.33 -0.30
CA LYS A 27 2.60 0.53 1.13
C LYS A 27 1.27 1.22 1.40
N THR A 28 0.96 2.25 0.63
CA THR A 28 -0.30 3.00 0.76
C THR A 28 -1.51 2.08 0.55
N VAL A 29 -1.47 1.21 -0.46
CA VAL A 29 -2.52 0.21 -0.69
C VAL A 29 -2.63 -0.78 0.48
N ALA A 30 -1.51 -1.32 0.94
CA ALA A 30 -1.49 -2.25 2.07
C ALA A 30 -2.03 -1.62 3.37
N ASP A 31 -1.75 -0.34 3.61
CA ASP A 31 -2.34 0.41 4.72
C ASP A 31 -3.85 0.61 4.54
N GLY A 32 -4.31 0.84 3.30
CA GLY A 32 -5.74 0.86 2.98
C GLY A 32 -6.45 -0.42 3.43
N PHE A 33 -5.91 -1.59 3.08
CA PHE A 33 -6.45 -2.88 3.57
C PHE A 33 -6.34 -3.04 5.09
N LYS A 34 -5.27 -2.52 5.70
CA LYS A 34 -5.07 -2.55 7.15
C LYS A 34 -6.12 -1.75 7.90
N PHE A 35 -6.51 -0.61 7.35
CA PHE A 35 -7.49 0.32 7.93
C PHE A 35 -8.84 0.30 7.19
N ARG A 36 -9.14 -0.77 6.44
CA ARG A 36 -10.39 -0.94 5.67
C ARG A 36 -11.66 -0.71 6.50
N ASN A 37 -11.63 -1.00 7.80
CA ASN A 37 -12.77 -0.77 8.70
C ASN A 37 -13.02 0.73 8.97
N LYS A 38 -12.07 1.60 8.62
CA LYS A 38 -12.18 3.06 8.76
C LYS A 38 -12.47 3.74 7.42
N ILE A 39 -11.87 3.26 6.33
CA ILE A 39 -11.94 3.92 5.02
C ILE A 39 -12.89 3.24 4.03
N GLY A 40 -13.37 2.02 4.33
CA GLY A 40 -14.12 1.18 3.39
C GLY A 40 -13.22 0.16 2.69
N LEU A 41 -13.74 -1.07 2.52
CA LEU A 41 -13.05 -2.12 1.76
C LEU A 41 -13.04 -1.82 0.26
N ASP A 42 -14.14 -1.26 -0.25
CA ASP A 42 -14.28 -0.77 -1.62
C ASP A 42 -13.20 0.25 -1.99
N VAL A 43 -12.92 1.22 -1.10
CA VAL A 43 -11.85 2.20 -1.29
C VAL A 43 -10.48 1.53 -1.34
N ALA A 44 -10.21 0.56 -0.45
CA ALA A 44 -8.95 -0.19 -0.46
C ALA A 44 -8.78 -1.03 -1.75
N THR A 45 -9.85 -1.68 -2.20
CA THR A 45 -9.86 -2.46 -3.45
C THR A 45 -9.71 -1.57 -4.68
N GLN A 46 -10.33 -0.39 -4.71
CA GLN A 46 -10.14 0.59 -5.78
C GLN A 46 -8.71 1.10 -5.82
N ALA A 47 -8.12 1.45 -4.67
CA ALA A 47 -6.72 1.87 -4.60
C ALA A 47 -5.76 0.80 -5.15
N LEU A 48 -6.02 -0.47 -4.85
CA LEU A 48 -5.26 -1.59 -5.41
C LEU A 48 -5.38 -1.65 -6.94
N LYS A 49 -6.60 -1.66 -7.47
CA LYS A 49 -6.88 -1.67 -8.91
C LYS A 49 -6.20 -0.51 -9.63
N GLU A 50 -6.34 0.70 -9.11
CA GLU A 50 -5.73 1.90 -9.69
C GLU A 50 -4.21 1.88 -9.62
N SER A 51 -3.62 1.39 -8.52
CA SER A 51 -2.17 1.26 -8.41
C SER A 51 -1.59 0.36 -9.50
N ARG A 52 -2.29 -0.74 -9.84
CA ARG A 52 -1.91 -1.65 -10.93
C ARG A 52 -2.16 -1.04 -12.30
N ARG A 53 -3.35 -0.47 -12.54
CA ARG A 53 -3.74 0.17 -13.80
C ARG A 53 -2.78 1.28 -14.20
N LEU A 54 -2.37 2.11 -13.23
CA LEU A 54 -1.44 3.21 -13.42
C LEU A 54 0.04 2.78 -13.33
N LYS A 55 0.32 1.48 -13.16
CA LYS A 55 1.67 0.91 -13.00
C LYS A 55 2.49 1.60 -11.89
N LYS A 56 1.82 2.02 -10.82
CA LYS A 56 2.43 2.67 -9.66
C LYS A 56 3.03 1.67 -8.65
N ALA A 57 2.67 0.40 -8.76
CA ALA A 57 3.24 -0.70 -7.98
C ALA A 57 3.23 -2.00 -8.78
N SER A 58 4.28 -2.81 -8.61
CA SER A 58 4.34 -4.18 -9.14
C SER A 58 3.57 -5.16 -8.23
N MET A 59 3.26 -6.36 -8.73
CA MET A 59 2.63 -7.39 -7.89
C MET A 59 3.54 -7.82 -6.74
N ASP A 60 4.85 -7.91 -6.99
CA ASP A 60 5.82 -8.30 -5.96
C ASP A 60 5.90 -7.25 -4.84
N GLU A 61 5.88 -5.96 -5.20
CA GLU A 61 5.84 -4.86 -4.22
C GLU A 61 4.56 -4.89 -3.39
N LEU A 62 3.41 -5.15 -4.02
CA LEU A 62 2.12 -5.26 -3.34
C LEU A 62 2.09 -6.45 -2.37
N TRP A 63 2.59 -7.62 -2.80
CA TRP A 63 2.72 -8.79 -1.94
C TRP A 63 3.69 -8.57 -0.78
N ALA A 64 4.85 -7.94 -1.03
CA ALA A 64 5.81 -7.59 0.01
C ALA A 64 5.19 -6.63 1.04
N ALA A 65 4.51 -5.58 0.57
CA ALA A 65 3.81 -4.63 1.42
C ALA A 65 2.71 -5.31 2.25
N ALA A 66 1.94 -6.22 1.64
CA ALA A 66 0.88 -6.95 2.32
C ALA A 66 1.43 -7.83 3.47
N LYS A 67 2.57 -8.50 3.25
CA LYS A 67 3.27 -9.29 4.27
C LYS A 67 3.78 -8.41 5.41
N VAL A 68 4.53 -7.35 5.11
CA VAL A 68 5.10 -6.44 6.12
C VAL A 68 4.00 -5.74 6.93
N CYS A 69 2.90 -5.37 6.28
CA CYS A 69 1.75 -4.73 6.93
C CYS A 69 0.83 -5.72 7.65
N ARG A 70 1.06 -7.03 7.53
CA ARG A 70 0.26 -8.13 8.11
C ARG A 70 -1.18 -8.15 7.61
N VAL A 71 -1.36 -7.90 6.33
CA VAL A 71 -2.67 -7.91 5.64
C VAL A 71 -2.72 -8.91 4.49
N ALA A 72 -1.70 -9.75 4.33
CA ALA A 72 -1.61 -10.74 3.24
C ALA A 72 -2.87 -11.60 3.08
N ASN A 73 -3.46 -12.12 4.18
CA ASN A 73 -4.67 -12.95 4.09
C ASN A 73 -5.91 -12.17 3.64
N VAL A 74 -5.99 -10.88 3.99
CA VAL A 74 -7.14 -10.04 3.63
C VAL A 74 -7.00 -9.52 2.20
N MET A 75 -5.77 -9.16 1.82
CA MET A 75 -5.45 -8.56 0.53
C MET A 75 -5.26 -9.61 -0.56
N GLY A 76 -4.88 -10.84 -0.20
CA GLY A 76 -4.53 -11.96 -1.10
C GLY A 76 -5.60 -12.28 -2.14
N PRO A 77 -6.87 -12.50 -1.76
CA PRO A 77 -7.93 -12.79 -2.74
C PRO A 77 -8.07 -11.70 -3.80
N TYR A 78 -7.83 -10.44 -3.43
CA TYR A 78 -7.89 -9.32 -4.38
C TYR A 78 -6.66 -9.27 -5.27
N LEU A 79 -5.47 -9.60 -4.75
CA LEU A 79 -4.24 -9.67 -5.54
C LEU A 79 -4.27 -10.81 -6.56
N GLU A 80 -4.86 -11.96 -6.21
CA GLU A 80 -5.01 -13.11 -7.09
C GLU A 80 -6.03 -12.87 -8.21
N SER A 81 -6.98 -11.96 -7.99
CA SER A 81 -8.05 -11.62 -8.95
C SER A 81 -7.66 -10.59 -10.03
N LEU A 82 -6.44 -10.03 -9.97
CA LEU A 82 -5.95 -8.97 -10.86
C LEU A 82 -5.00 -9.48 -11.94
#